data_AF-A0A6H0S2K0-F1
#
_entry.id   AF-A0A6H0S2K0-F1
#
_cell.length_a   1.000
_cell.length_b   1.000
_cell.length_c   1.000
_cell.angle_alpha   90.00
_cell.angle_beta   90.00
_cell.angle_gamma   90.00
#
_symmetry.space_group_name_H-M   'P 1'
#
loop_
_entity.id
_entity.type
_entity.pdbx_description
1 polymer ?
#
loop_
_entity_poly.entity_id
_entity_poly.type
_entity_poly.pdbx_seq_one_letter_code
_entity_poly.pdbx_strand_id
1 'polypeptide(L)'
;MSTNFYADVSSASQHALAALALTGGSRVGVQRDPVYAWALDPAPTRQVGLVSGGGAGHEPMHAGFLGRGGLDAVCPGEVFTSPHNRQIHAASTKVARGGGVVHIVKNYTGDVLNFAIAAERLRADGVAVDRVLVDDDLGSEGQEVGRRGTGATVIVEKILGAAADRGLSLEDLVALGQGVVAASRSVAVAQRAGTVPGSDRPAFDVAPGTLEYGVGIHGEAARESIPQPPLNELVSRMVGELLDSLDVDEHGVLVLVNGLGGTGDLELLHVLAEVERVLAERDVVLRSAVAGTYVSALDMAGYSITVTAVSDEQWLTDWCAPHATTSLPSPVLAATTVIGEVDEPSAGEPSAWLRQLADDIAEIREPLNDLDRRAGDGDIGTNLDNALQAAVRRGTGADADLAADLKSLATAFSEDVGGSSGPLFGLVLVRIATAVATDAGAVVQGLRDGVEAITRAGGARVGDRTMVDALVPAGWDGDTARGRLDDDALEAALAGAIATSTMVGKRGRSSYVGERAIGTTDPGALAVVAVLVAIVERIDGDIRRDELRTRLAELVQG
;
A
#
# COMPACT_ATOMS: atom_id res chain seq x y z
N MET A 1 26.45 -6.89 -4.95
CA MET A 1 25.93 -6.75 -6.33
C MET A 1 24.95 -5.58 -6.29
N SER A 2 24.91 -4.72 -7.30
CA SER A 2 23.91 -3.64 -7.38
C SER A 2 22.52 -4.23 -7.17
N THR A 3 21.75 -3.65 -6.24
CA THR A 3 20.37 -4.06 -5.94
C THR A 3 19.37 -3.52 -6.97
N ASN A 4 19.82 -2.63 -7.86
CA ASN A 4 18.96 -1.89 -8.77
C ASN A 4 19.07 -2.37 -10.22
N PHE A 5 17.97 -2.32 -10.97
CA PHE A 5 17.86 -2.70 -12.37
C PHE A 5 18.36 -1.62 -13.35
N TYR A 6 19.58 -1.12 -13.16
CA TYR A 6 20.21 -0.20 -14.11
C TYR A 6 21.21 -0.94 -14.99
N ALA A 7 21.19 -0.65 -16.29
CA ALA A 7 22.26 -1.07 -17.18
C ALA A 7 23.55 -0.31 -16.86
N ASP A 8 24.70 -0.87 -17.22
CA ASP A 8 25.99 -0.17 -17.15
C ASP A 8 26.05 0.88 -18.29
N VAL A 9 25.44 2.03 -18.05
CA VAL A 9 25.29 3.13 -19.01
C VAL A 9 25.76 4.46 -18.43
N SER A 10 26.14 5.40 -19.29
CA SER A 10 26.73 6.67 -18.87
C SER A 10 25.78 7.62 -18.11
N SER A 11 24.46 7.47 -18.27
CA SER A 11 23.45 8.25 -17.55
C SER A 11 22.12 7.51 -17.51
N ALA A 12 21.61 7.22 -16.30
CA ALA A 12 20.31 6.57 -16.11
C ALA A 12 19.15 7.51 -16.46
N SER A 13 19.28 8.80 -16.13
CA SER A 13 18.24 9.81 -16.36
C SER A 13 17.97 10.05 -17.85
N GLN A 14 19.01 10.04 -18.69
CA GLN A 14 18.87 10.17 -20.14
C GLN A 14 18.12 8.99 -20.76
N HIS A 15 18.37 7.77 -20.28
CA HIS A 15 17.65 6.59 -20.74
C HIS A 15 16.18 6.62 -20.32
N ALA A 16 15.91 6.96 -19.06
CA ALA A 16 14.55 7.12 -18.55
C ALA A 16 13.77 8.18 -19.36
N LEU A 17 14.38 9.34 -19.64
CA LEU A 17 13.76 10.40 -20.44
C LEU A 17 13.44 9.93 -21.87
N ALA A 18 14.35 9.21 -22.51
CA ALA A 18 14.12 8.66 -23.85
C ALA A 18 12.96 7.65 -23.87
N ALA A 19 12.89 6.78 -22.87
CA ALA A 19 11.79 5.81 -22.72
C ALA A 19 10.45 6.50 -22.44
N LEU A 20 10.44 7.55 -21.61
CA LEU A 20 9.25 8.35 -21.34
C LEU A 20 8.72 9.05 -22.59
N ALA A 21 9.59 9.50 -23.48
CA ALA A 21 9.14 10.05 -24.76
C ALA A 21 8.46 9.01 -25.65
N LEU A 22 8.89 7.75 -25.60
CA LEU A 22 8.22 6.66 -26.30
C LEU A 22 6.80 6.42 -25.74
N THR A 23 6.61 6.54 -24.42
CA THR A 23 5.29 6.37 -23.79
C THR A 23 4.38 7.60 -24.01
N GLY A 24 4.97 8.80 -24.15
CA GLY A 24 4.28 10.02 -24.56
C GLY A 24 3.81 10.01 -26.02
N GLY A 25 4.45 9.21 -26.88
CA GLY A 25 4.13 9.08 -28.30
C GLY A 25 4.41 10.38 -29.07
N SER A 26 3.55 10.71 -30.04
CA SER A 26 3.69 11.94 -30.86
C SER A 26 3.49 13.26 -30.09
N ARG A 27 3.29 13.20 -28.77
CA ARG A 27 3.07 14.37 -27.90
C ARG A 27 4.34 14.89 -27.23
N VAL A 28 5.45 14.14 -27.25
CA VAL A 28 6.68 14.49 -26.53
C VAL A 28 7.87 14.52 -27.49
N GLY A 29 8.58 15.64 -27.50
CA GLY A 29 9.89 15.78 -28.14
C GLY A 29 11.02 15.65 -27.11
N VAL A 30 12.17 15.12 -27.54
CA VAL A 30 13.38 15.00 -26.70
C VAL A 30 14.58 15.58 -27.42
N GLN A 31 15.32 16.43 -26.70
CA GLN A 31 16.64 16.90 -27.07
C GLN A 31 17.68 16.11 -26.29
N ARG A 32 18.76 15.68 -26.97
CA ARG A 32 19.84 14.89 -26.35
C ARG A 32 21.01 15.74 -25.86
N ASP A 33 21.23 16.91 -26.46
CA ASP A 33 22.26 17.86 -26.01
C ASP A 33 21.86 19.31 -26.32
N PRO A 34 21.64 20.18 -25.32
CA PRO A 34 21.50 19.82 -23.91
C PRO A 34 20.26 18.92 -23.69
N VAL A 35 20.30 18.03 -22.71
CA VAL A 35 19.22 17.03 -22.47
C VAL A 35 17.93 17.70 -21.99
N TYR A 36 16.81 17.64 -22.69
CA TYR A 36 15.51 18.04 -22.15
C TYR A 36 14.37 17.41 -22.94
N ALA A 37 13.15 17.47 -22.42
CA ALA A 37 11.96 17.09 -23.17
C ALA A 37 10.94 18.23 -23.19
N TRP A 38 10.11 18.28 -24.23
CA TRP A 38 9.07 19.31 -24.39
C TRP A 38 7.79 18.73 -24.98
N ALA A 39 6.66 19.38 -24.68
CA ALA A 39 5.34 19.02 -25.19
C ALA A 39 5.16 19.50 -26.64
N LEU A 40 4.67 18.62 -27.51
CA LEU A 40 4.40 18.89 -28.93
C LEU A 40 2.94 19.32 -29.19
N ASP A 41 2.04 19.09 -28.23
CA ASP A 41 0.61 19.42 -28.34
C ASP A 41 0.09 20.30 -27.17
N PRO A 42 0.66 21.51 -26.99
CA PRO A 42 0.20 22.48 -25.99
C PRO A 42 -1.21 22.99 -26.34
N ALA A 43 -1.97 23.45 -25.35
CA ALA A 43 -3.30 24.03 -25.60
C ALA A 43 -3.21 25.26 -26.54
N PRO A 44 -4.16 25.46 -27.48
CA PRO A 44 -4.14 26.61 -28.39
C PRO A 44 -4.16 27.98 -27.68
N THR A 45 -4.77 28.03 -26.50
CA THR A 45 -4.90 29.20 -25.63
C THR A 45 -3.66 29.47 -24.78
N ARG A 46 -2.70 28.53 -24.71
CA ARG A 46 -1.47 28.64 -23.92
C ARG A 46 -0.65 29.86 -24.36
N GLN A 47 -0.52 30.86 -23.48
CA GLN A 47 0.26 32.08 -23.73
C GLN A 47 1.63 32.09 -23.06
N VAL A 48 1.80 31.31 -21.99
CA VAL A 48 3.00 31.24 -21.14
C VAL A 48 3.48 29.79 -21.09
N GLY A 49 4.79 29.58 -21.28
CA GLY A 49 5.38 28.24 -21.14
C GLY A 49 5.62 27.89 -19.67
N LEU A 50 5.34 26.66 -19.25
CA LEU A 50 5.69 26.15 -17.92
C LEU A 50 6.89 25.21 -18.02
N VAL A 51 7.94 25.51 -17.26
CA VAL A 51 9.18 24.71 -17.23
C VAL A 51 9.51 24.33 -15.80
N SER A 52 9.80 23.05 -15.60
CA SER A 52 10.26 22.51 -14.32
C SER A 52 11.44 21.56 -14.52
N GLY A 53 11.99 21.04 -13.43
CA GLY A 53 13.17 20.19 -13.46
C GLY A 53 13.77 19.94 -12.10
N GLY A 54 14.95 19.32 -12.11
CA GLY A 54 15.68 18.92 -10.91
C GLY A 54 16.48 17.66 -11.16
N GLY A 55 17.10 17.14 -10.11
CA GLY A 55 17.72 15.81 -10.15
C GLY A 55 16.73 14.72 -10.57
N ALA A 56 17.22 13.71 -11.28
CA ALA A 56 16.44 12.51 -11.56
C ALA A 56 16.33 11.62 -10.31
N GLY A 57 15.48 10.59 -10.36
CA GLY A 57 15.23 9.70 -9.22
C GLY A 57 13.96 10.03 -8.43
N HIS A 58 13.12 10.93 -8.97
CA HIS A 58 11.81 11.29 -8.42
C HIS A 58 10.65 10.95 -9.35
N GLU A 59 10.90 10.09 -10.35
CA GLU A 59 9.90 9.74 -11.34
C GLU A 59 8.60 9.24 -10.66
N PRO A 60 7.41 9.65 -11.16
CA PRO A 60 7.19 10.34 -12.42
C PRO A 60 7.51 11.85 -12.44
N MET A 61 7.74 12.50 -11.30
CA MET A 61 8.12 13.91 -11.26
C MET A 61 9.51 14.13 -11.89
N HIS A 62 9.71 15.04 -12.84
CA HIS A 62 8.74 15.93 -13.51
C HIS A 62 8.32 15.43 -14.89
N ALA A 63 9.10 14.52 -15.46
CA ALA A 63 8.97 14.18 -16.87
C ALA A 63 7.61 13.55 -17.20
N GLY A 64 6.99 12.83 -16.27
CA GLY A 64 5.65 12.26 -16.44
C GLY A 64 4.51 13.30 -16.45
N PHE A 65 4.82 14.54 -16.10
CA PHE A 65 3.90 15.67 -16.05
C PHE A 65 3.96 16.55 -17.31
N LEU A 66 4.77 16.16 -18.28
CA LEU A 66 4.91 16.84 -19.56
C LEU A 66 3.68 16.62 -20.45
N GLY A 67 3.08 17.71 -20.94
CA GLY A 67 1.93 17.69 -21.85
C GLY A 67 0.86 18.71 -21.51
N ARG A 68 -0.20 18.73 -22.32
CA ARG A 68 -1.40 19.58 -22.09
C ARG A 68 -1.98 19.30 -20.70
N GLY A 69 -2.36 20.35 -19.98
CA GLY A 69 -2.80 20.31 -18.58
C GLY A 69 -1.66 20.19 -17.55
N GLY A 70 -0.39 20.14 -17.99
CA GLY A 70 0.80 20.07 -17.16
C GLY A 70 1.92 20.99 -17.68
N LEU A 71 3.13 20.45 -17.77
CA LEU A 71 4.35 21.18 -18.15
C LEU A 71 4.56 21.26 -19.67
N ASP A 72 5.16 22.35 -20.16
CA ASP A 72 5.58 22.50 -21.55
C ASP A 72 7.00 21.94 -21.79
N ALA A 73 7.87 22.03 -20.79
CA ALA A 73 9.22 21.44 -20.85
C ALA A 73 9.73 20.98 -19.48
N VAL A 74 10.62 19.99 -19.51
CA VAL A 74 11.26 19.41 -18.33
C VAL A 74 12.77 19.27 -18.51
N CYS A 75 13.51 19.57 -17.45
CA CYS A 75 14.97 19.45 -17.42
C CYS A 75 15.42 18.46 -16.34
N PRO A 76 15.55 17.15 -16.66
CA PRO A 76 16.14 16.19 -15.72
C PRO A 76 17.66 16.35 -15.67
N GLY A 77 18.22 16.49 -14.48
CA GLY A 77 19.64 16.36 -14.24
C GLY A 77 20.08 14.88 -14.10
N GLU A 78 21.26 14.67 -13.56
CA GLU A 78 21.66 13.33 -13.09
C GLU A 78 20.89 12.98 -11.80
N VAL A 79 20.97 11.72 -11.35
CA VAL A 79 20.26 11.28 -10.15
C VAL A 79 20.63 12.17 -8.96
N PHE A 80 19.61 12.77 -8.33
CA PHE A 80 19.70 13.71 -7.21
C PHE A 80 20.62 14.93 -7.44
N THR A 81 20.87 15.30 -8.71
CA THR A 81 21.71 16.44 -9.07
C THR A 81 20.96 17.39 -9.99
N SER A 82 20.85 18.67 -9.60
CA SER A 82 20.20 19.73 -10.40
C SER A 82 20.66 19.72 -11.88
N PRO A 83 19.75 19.97 -12.84
CA PRO A 83 20.14 20.21 -14.23
C PRO A 83 21.01 21.46 -14.34
N HIS A 84 21.86 21.51 -15.36
CA HIS A 84 22.72 22.66 -15.60
C HIS A 84 21.92 23.83 -16.22
N ASN A 85 22.18 25.08 -15.83
CA ASN A 85 21.51 26.28 -16.37
C ASN A 85 21.47 26.39 -17.91
N ARG A 86 22.45 25.82 -18.64
CA ARG A 86 22.44 25.71 -20.13
C ARG A 86 21.24 24.90 -20.64
N GLN A 87 20.92 23.83 -19.93
CA GLN A 87 19.81 22.93 -20.23
C GLN A 87 18.47 23.62 -20.01
N ILE A 88 18.31 24.25 -18.83
CA ILE A 88 17.10 25.00 -18.45
C ILE A 88 16.84 26.15 -19.43
N HIS A 89 17.88 26.92 -19.76
CA HIS A 89 17.78 28.01 -20.73
C HIS A 89 17.32 27.50 -22.10
N ALA A 90 17.95 26.44 -22.64
CA ALA A 90 17.59 25.88 -23.94
C ALA A 90 16.15 25.34 -23.98
N ALA A 91 15.72 24.64 -22.92
CA ALA A 91 14.35 24.12 -22.81
C ALA A 91 13.33 25.25 -22.69
N SER A 92 13.65 26.30 -21.91
CA SER A 92 12.79 27.47 -21.75
C SER A 92 12.64 28.24 -23.06
N THR A 93 13.74 28.49 -23.77
CA THR A 93 13.71 29.13 -25.11
C THR A 93 12.91 28.31 -26.10
N LYS A 94 12.95 26.97 -26.02
CA LYS A 94 12.19 26.07 -26.90
C LYS A 94 10.67 26.23 -26.73
N VAL A 95 10.20 26.50 -25.52
CA VAL A 95 8.77 26.57 -25.19
C VAL A 95 8.26 27.97 -24.89
N ALA A 96 9.13 28.97 -24.89
CA ALA A 96 8.77 30.36 -24.70
C ALA A 96 7.74 30.82 -25.75
N ARG A 97 6.77 31.59 -25.29
CA ARG A 97 5.67 32.15 -26.09
C ARG A 97 5.62 33.66 -25.91
N GLY A 98 4.65 34.31 -26.56
CA GLY A 98 4.44 35.75 -26.44
C GLY A 98 4.26 36.24 -24.99
N GLY A 99 3.76 35.39 -24.08
CA GLY A 99 3.61 35.68 -22.66
C GLY A 99 4.81 35.31 -21.78
N GLY A 100 5.89 34.75 -22.33
CA GLY A 100 7.08 34.36 -21.55
C GLY A 100 7.03 32.93 -20.99
N VAL A 101 7.74 32.72 -19.88
CA VAL A 101 7.92 31.42 -19.21
C VAL A 101 7.82 31.53 -17.68
N VAL A 102 7.13 30.60 -17.03
CA VAL A 102 7.24 30.39 -15.58
C VAL A 102 8.17 29.21 -15.32
N HIS A 103 9.14 29.42 -14.43
CA HIS A 103 9.94 28.37 -13.83
C HIS A 103 9.27 27.89 -12.53
N ILE A 104 8.89 26.62 -12.46
CA ILE A 104 8.41 25.99 -11.23
C ILE A 104 9.63 25.28 -10.62
N VAL A 105 10.05 25.70 -9.43
CA VAL A 105 11.36 25.33 -8.87
C VAL A 105 11.17 24.81 -7.45
N LYS A 106 11.63 23.58 -7.18
CA LYS A 106 11.70 23.04 -5.83
C LYS A 106 12.80 23.75 -5.05
N ASN A 107 12.59 24.07 -3.78
CA ASN A 107 13.57 24.79 -2.98
C ASN A 107 14.76 23.91 -2.55
N TYR A 108 15.66 23.65 -3.49
CA TYR A 108 16.98 23.06 -3.28
C TYR A 108 18.04 23.98 -3.85
N THR A 109 19.15 24.17 -3.13
CA THR A 109 20.19 25.16 -3.48
C THR A 109 20.66 25.04 -4.93
N GLY A 110 20.90 23.80 -5.41
CA GLY A 110 21.33 23.55 -6.78
C GLY A 110 20.29 23.97 -7.82
N ASP A 111 19.03 23.61 -7.59
CA ASP A 111 17.90 23.93 -8.47
C ASP A 111 17.69 25.46 -8.49
N VAL A 112 17.58 26.09 -7.32
CA VAL A 112 17.39 27.54 -7.17
C VAL A 112 18.47 28.33 -7.92
N LEU A 113 19.74 27.95 -7.76
CA LEU A 113 20.86 28.62 -8.42
C LEU A 113 20.82 28.44 -9.94
N ASN A 114 20.65 27.20 -10.44
CA ASN A 114 20.70 26.93 -11.87
C ASN A 114 19.51 27.53 -12.62
N PHE A 115 18.31 27.48 -12.05
CA PHE A 115 17.13 28.14 -12.63
C PHE A 115 17.26 29.67 -12.61
N ALA A 116 17.80 30.26 -11.53
CA ALA A 116 18.05 31.70 -11.48
C ALA A 116 19.04 32.17 -12.57
N ILE A 117 20.15 31.45 -12.76
CA ILE A 117 21.12 31.76 -13.83
C ILE A 117 20.48 31.60 -15.22
N ALA A 118 19.63 30.58 -15.41
CA ALA A 118 18.91 30.41 -16.66
C ALA A 118 17.90 31.54 -16.92
N ALA A 119 17.21 32.02 -15.87
CA ALA A 119 16.31 33.16 -15.96
C ALA A 119 17.05 34.46 -16.36
N GLU A 120 18.24 34.72 -15.81
CA GLU A 120 19.07 35.86 -16.23
C GLU A 120 19.46 35.79 -17.71
N ARG A 121 19.74 34.58 -18.22
CA ARG A 121 20.01 34.38 -19.66
C ARG A 121 18.77 34.61 -20.52
N LEU A 122 17.60 34.13 -20.10
CA LEU A 122 16.34 34.38 -20.81
C LEU A 122 16.01 35.89 -20.87
N ARG A 123 16.22 36.62 -19.77
CA ARG A 123 16.05 38.08 -19.73
C ARG A 123 17.01 38.79 -20.68
N ALA A 124 18.27 38.35 -20.74
CA ALA A 124 19.24 38.87 -21.70
C ALA A 124 18.83 38.63 -23.16
N ASP A 125 18.13 37.52 -23.43
CA ASP A 125 17.56 37.18 -24.74
C ASP A 125 16.20 37.85 -25.01
N GLY A 126 15.69 38.67 -24.09
CA GLY A 126 14.42 39.37 -24.22
C GLY A 126 13.17 38.51 -23.95
N VAL A 127 13.33 37.34 -23.35
CA VAL A 127 12.22 36.46 -22.94
C VAL A 127 11.78 36.83 -21.52
N ALA A 128 10.50 37.19 -21.36
CA ALA A 128 9.91 37.40 -20.05
C ALA A 128 9.91 36.08 -19.25
N VAL A 129 10.41 36.13 -18.01
CA VAL A 129 10.52 34.96 -17.15
C VAL A 129 10.36 35.32 -15.69
N ASP A 130 9.61 34.49 -14.98
CA ASP A 130 9.43 34.57 -13.53
C ASP A 130 9.34 33.16 -12.90
N ARG A 131 9.23 33.08 -11.58
CA ARG A 131 9.39 31.84 -10.81
C ARG A 131 8.31 31.64 -9.75
N VAL A 132 7.85 30.39 -9.67
CA VAL A 132 7.16 29.85 -8.49
C VAL A 132 8.15 28.94 -7.76
N LEU A 133 8.57 29.35 -6.56
CA LEU A 133 9.42 28.56 -5.68
C LEU A 133 8.53 27.74 -4.75
N VAL A 134 8.75 26.43 -4.68
CA VAL A 134 7.97 25.51 -3.85
C VAL A 134 8.81 25.13 -2.62
N ASP A 135 8.29 25.42 -1.42
CA ASP A 135 8.95 25.25 -0.12
C ASP A 135 7.99 24.71 0.97
N ASP A 136 7.31 23.61 0.66
CA ASP A 136 6.22 23.03 1.45
C ASP A 136 6.64 22.10 2.59
N ASP A 137 7.87 21.59 2.60
CA ASP A 137 8.28 20.52 3.54
C ASP A 137 8.61 21.03 4.95
N LEU A 138 7.78 20.63 5.93
CA LEU A 138 8.00 20.91 7.35
C LEU A 138 9.20 20.16 7.95
N GLY A 139 9.63 19.04 7.37
CA GLY A 139 10.77 18.26 7.86
C GLY A 139 12.11 19.04 7.82
N SER A 140 12.16 20.12 7.04
CA SER A 140 13.31 21.02 6.92
C SER A 140 13.07 22.42 7.48
N GLU A 141 11.97 22.63 8.22
CA GLU A 141 11.66 23.92 8.81
C GLU A 141 12.77 24.42 9.75
N GLY A 142 13.06 25.72 9.71
CA GLY A 142 14.14 26.35 10.49
C GLY A 142 15.56 26.10 9.96
N GLN A 143 15.74 25.49 8.78
CA GLN A 143 17.03 25.52 8.07
C GLN A 143 17.32 26.92 7.51
N GLU A 144 18.61 27.31 7.45
CA GLU A 144 19.02 28.62 6.92
C GLU A 144 18.60 28.84 5.45
N VAL A 145 18.52 27.76 4.67
CA VAL A 145 18.12 27.77 3.26
C VAL A 145 16.60 27.69 3.04
N GLY A 146 15.81 27.67 4.11
CA GLY A 146 14.36 27.51 4.09
C GLY A 146 13.90 26.05 4.00
N ARG A 147 12.58 25.86 3.84
CA ARG A 147 11.96 24.54 3.67
C ARG A 147 12.21 23.97 2.28
N ARG A 148 12.36 22.66 2.16
CA ARG A 148 12.52 21.94 0.88
C ARG A 148 11.20 21.96 0.08
N GLY A 149 11.30 21.79 -1.23
CA GLY A 149 10.14 21.62 -2.11
C GLY A 149 9.88 20.14 -2.43
N THR A 150 8.70 19.63 -2.10
CA THR A 150 8.36 18.19 -2.20
C THR A 150 6.99 17.98 -2.87
N GLY A 151 6.01 17.41 -2.16
CA GLY A 151 4.73 16.95 -2.71
C GLY A 151 3.84 18.07 -3.25
N ALA A 152 3.89 19.28 -2.68
CA ALA A 152 3.13 20.42 -3.19
C ALA A 152 3.52 20.80 -4.62
N THR A 153 4.71 20.42 -5.08
CA THR A 153 5.15 20.65 -6.46
C THR A 153 4.19 20.01 -7.46
N VAL A 154 3.67 18.80 -7.17
CA VAL A 154 2.71 18.11 -8.04
C VAL A 154 1.40 18.89 -8.13
N ILE A 155 0.93 19.43 -7.00
CA ILE A 155 -0.31 20.22 -6.91
C ILE A 155 -0.15 21.53 -7.70
N VAL A 156 0.95 22.24 -7.49
CA VAL A 156 1.29 23.47 -8.20
C VAL A 156 1.37 23.23 -9.70
N GLU A 157 2.08 22.19 -10.15
CA GLU A 157 2.22 21.89 -11.58
C GLU A 157 0.89 21.51 -12.23
N LYS A 158 0.01 20.79 -11.52
CA LYS A 158 -1.32 20.44 -12.00
C LYS A 158 -2.23 21.67 -12.14
N ILE A 159 -2.29 22.51 -11.11
CA ILE A 159 -3.13 23.70 -11.09
C ILE A 159 -2.63 24.72 -12.12
N LEU A 160 -1.33 25.02 -12.12
CA LEU A 160 -0.74 25.95 -13.09
C LEU A 160 -0.85 25.41 -14.52
N GLY A 161 -0.70 24.10 -14.73
CA GLY A 161 -0.88 23.46 -16.03
C GLY A 161 -2.29 23.71 -16.61
N ALA A 162 -3.33 23.52 -15.80
CA ALA A 162 -4.72 23.80 -16.20
C ALA A 162 -4.99 25.31 -16.38
N ALA A 163 -4.46 26.14 -15.49
CA ALA A 163 -4.59 27.60 -15.55
C ALA A 163 -3.92 28.20 -16.79
N ALA A 164 -2.70 27.77 -17.11
CA ALA A 164 -1.98 28.23 -18.28
C ALA A 164 -2.64 27.75 -19.58
N ASP A 165 -3.30 26.59 -19.57
CA ASP A 165 -4.14 26.14 -20.68
C ASP A 165 -5.40 27.00 -20.87
N ARG A 166 -5.89 27.69 -19.84
CA ARG A 166 -6.92 28.73 -20.02
C ARG A 166 -6.38 30.06 -20.55
N GLY A 167 -5.06 30.19 -20.69
CA GLY A 167 -4.40 31.38 -21.24
C GLY A 167 -4.14 32.48 -20.21
N LEU A 168 -4.01 32.13 -18.92
CA LEU A 168 -3.61 33.09 -17.89
C LEU A 168 -2.26 33.75 -18.21
N SER A 169 -2.10 34.99 -17.74
CA SER A 169 -0.88 35.77 -17.94
C SER A 169 0.26 35.26 -17.06
N LEU A 170 1.49 35.72 -17.34
CA LEU A 170 2.67 35.36 -16.54
C LEU A 170 2.50 35.78 -15.07
N GLU A 171 2.00 37.00 -14.83
CA GLU A 171 1.78 37.55 -13.49
C GLU A 171 0.71 36.75 -12.73
N ASP A 172 -0.42 36.45 -13.39
CA ASP A 172 -1.51 35.68 -12.77
C ASP A 172 -1.07 34.25 -12.42
N LEU A 173 -0.27 33.61 -13.28
CA LEU A 173 0.26 32.26 -13.00
C LEU A 173 1.24 32.25 -11.84
N VAL A 174 2.11 33.26 -11.73
CA VAL A 174 3.03 33.38 -10.61
C VAL A 174 2.27 33.61 -9.31
N ALA A 175 1.30 34.53 -9.30
CA ALA A 175 0.47 34.81 -8.14
C ALA A 175 -0.34 33.59 -7.70
N LEU A 176 -0.97 32.88 -8.65
CA LEU A 176 -1.69 31.63 -8.39
C LEU A 176 -0.77 30.57 -7.78
N GLY A 177 0.40 30.35 -8.38
CA GLY A 177 1.35 29.34 -7.92
C GLY A 177 1.87 29.65 -6.52
N GLN A 178 2.23 30.91 -6.25
CA GLN A 178 2.66 31.34 -4.92
C GLN A 178 1.55 31.19 -3.88
N GLY A 179 0.29 31.49 -4.23
CA GLY A 179 -0.86 31.27 -3.36
C GLY A 179 -1.03 29.79 -2.99
N VAL A 180 -0.97 28.90 -3.99
CA VAL A 180 -1.06 27.45 -3.77
C VAL A 180 0.10 26.94 -2.90
N VAL A 181 1.33 27.39 -3.14
CA VAL A 181 2.50 27.03 -2.31
C VAL A 181 2.31 27.49 -0.86
N ALA A 182 1.90 28.75 -0.64
CA ALA A 182 1.70 29.30 0.69
C ALA A 182 0.67 28.50 1.50
N ALA A 183 -0.38 28.01 0.82
CA ALA A 183 -1.45 27.20 1.39
C ALA A 183 -1.13 25.69 1.45
N SER A 184 0.09 25.26 1.11
CA SER A 184 0.48 23.84 1.08
C SER A 184 1.58 23.50 2.07
N ARG A 185 1.46 22.35 2.75
CA ARG A 185 2.49 21.79 3.62
C ARG A 185 2.64 20.31 3.41
N SER A 186 3.86 19.81 3.57
CA SER A 186 4.20 18.40 3.45
C SER A 186 5.08 17.92 4.60
N VAL A 187 4.94 16.64 4.94
CA VAL A 187 5.89 15.93 5.81
C VAL A 187 6.00 14.47 5.37
N ALA A 188 7.20 13.90 5.49
CA ALA A 188 7.52 12.57 5.00
C ALA A 188 8.07 11.67 6.10
N VAL A 189 7.85 10.36 5.99
CA VAL A 189 8.42 9.34 6.87
C VAL A 189 9.01 8.20 6.06
N ALA A 190 10.10 7.60 6.55
CA ALA A 190 10.70 6.43 5.91
C ALA A 190 11.12 5.36 6.93
N GLN A 191 10.82 4.11 6.60
CA GLN A 191 11.31 2.91 7.30
C GLN A 191 12.59 2.35 6.67
N ARG A 192 12.93 2.79 5.45
CA ARG A 192 14.20 2.47 4.77
C ARG A 192 14.56 3.57 3.79
N ALA A 193 15.83 3.99 3.80
CA ALA A 193 16.37 4.92 2.80
C ALA A 193 16.37 4.33 1.38
N GLY A 194 16.42 5.21 0.38
CA GLY A 194 16.65 4.82 -1.01
C GLY A 194 18.12 4.45 -1.28
N THR A 195 18.33 3.70 -2.34
CA THR A 195 19.62 3.19 -2.83
C THR A 195 19.95 3.85 -4.15
N VAL A 196 20.96 4.72 -4.17
CA VAL A 196 21.41 5.39 -5.40
C VAL A 196 22.02 4.38 -6.39
N PRO A 197 21.86 4.60 -7.71
CA PRO A 197 22.46 3.72 -8.72
C PRO A 197 23.97 3.56 -8.53
N GLY A 198 24.45 2.31 -8.59
CA GLY A 198 25.86 1.98 -8.37
C GLY A 198 26.28 1.79 -6.91
N SER A 199 25.41 2.11 -5.94
CA SER A 199 25.61 1.76 -4.53
C SER A 199 25.15 0.33 -4.25
N ASP A 200 25.80 -0.34 -3.29
CA ASP A 200 25.40 -1.63 -2.73
C ASP A 200 24.71 -1.50 -1.36
N ARG A 201 24.49 -0.27 -0.90
CA ARG A 201 23.87 0.07 0.38
C ARG A 201 22.93 1.28 0.28
N PRO A 202 21.93 1.37 1.17
CA PRO A 202 21.06 2.54 1.26
C PRO A 202 21.83 3.83 1.60
N ALA A 203 21.22 5.00 1.34
CA ALA A 203 21.82 6.31 1.60
C ALA A 203 22.12 6.57 3.09
N PHE A 204 21.29 6.03 3.98
CA PHE A 204 21.47 6.03 5.43
C PHE A 204 20.79 4.79 6.05
N ASP A 205 21.19 4.44 7.26
CA ASP A 205 20.62 3.31 8.00
C ASP A 205 19.40 3.74 8.83
N VAL A 206 18.34 2.93 8.82
CA VAL A 206 17.18 3.07 9.70
C VAL A 206 17.13 1.85 10.61
N ALA A 207 17.09 2.04 11.92
CA ALA A 207 17.11 0.93 12.86
C ALA A 207 15.78 0.15 12.82
N PRO A 208 15.79 -1.18 13.02
CA PRO A 208 14.55 -1.96 13.12
C PRO A 208 13.60 -1.39 14.19
N GLY A 209 12.31 -1.24 13.85
CA GLY A 209 11.29 -0.69 14.73
C GLY A 209 11.36 0.84 14.90
N THR A 210 12.08 1.54 14.02
CA THR A 210 12.15 3.01 13.99
C THR A 210 11.81 3.56 12.60
N LEU A 211 11.48 4.84 12.55
CA LEU A 211 11.21 5.62 11.34
C LEU A 211 12.04 6.90 11.35
N GLU A 212 12.47 7.34 10.17
CA GLU A 212 13.00 8.70 9.97
C GLU A 212 11.84 9.66 9.66
N TYR A 213 11.62 10.64 10.53
CA TYR A 213 10.48 11.58 10.47
C TYR A 213 10.93 12.95 9.96
N GLY A 214 10.44 13.35 8.78
CA GLY A 214 10.89 14.54 8.05
C GLY A 214 12.01 14.25 7.05
N VAL A 215 12.06 13.04 6.49
CA VAL A 215 13.08 12.64 5.49
C VAL A 215 12.99 13.47 4.20
N GLY A 216 14.13 13.69 3.53
CA GLY A 216 14.18 14.37 2.23
C GLY A 216 14.04 13.42 1.04
N ILE A 217 13.80 13.98 -0.16
CA ILE A 217 13.64 13.17 -1.38
C ILE A 217 14.97 12.76 -2.03
N HIS A 218 16.11 13.33 -1.64
CA HIS A 218 17.43 13.00 -2.21
C HIS A 218 18.25 12.07 -1.29
N GLY A 219 17.61 11.39 -0.35
CA GLY A 219 18.29 10.55 0.63
C GLY A 219 18.96 11.33 1.75
N GLU A 220 18.53 12.57 2.00
CA GLU A 220 18.92 13.30 3.23
C GLU A 220 18.22 12.66 4.43
N ALA A 221 19.02 12.22 5.42
CA ALA A 221 18.50 11.73 6.70
C ALA A 221 17.62 12.80 7.37
N ALA A 222 16.64 12.36 8.15
CA ALA A 222 15.80 13.27 8.89
C ALA A 222 16.55 13.87 10.08
N ARG A 223 15.98 14.91 10.69
CA ARG A 223 16.48 15.44 11.96
C ARG A 223 16.07 14.58 13.15
N GLU A 224 15.00 13.79 12.99
CA GLU A 224 14.35 13.05 14.05
C GLU A 224 14.15 11.59 13.61
N SER A 225 14.70 10.66 14.39
CA SER A 225 14.37 9.23 14.31
C SER A 225 13.40 8.90 15.45
N ILE A 226 12.26 8.29 15.12
CA ILE A 226 11.20 7.98 16.08
C ILE A 226 10.98 6.47 16.19
N PRO A 227 10.50 5.94 17.34
CA PRO A 227 9.94 4.59 17.37
C PRO A 227 8.79 4.50 16.36
N GLN A 228 8.62 3.35 15.70
CA GLN A 228 7.52 3.12 14.76
C GLN A 228 6.21 2.93 15.54
N PRO A 229 5.29 3.92 15.56
CA PRO A 229 4.03 3.78 16.29
C PRO A 229 2.98 3.07 15.39
N PRO A 230 1.81 2.71 15.95
CA PRO A 230 0.64 2.34 15.14
C PRO A 230 0.33 3.38 14.05
N LEU A 231 -0.12 2.92 12.87
CA LEU A 231 -0.32 3.80 11.71
C LEU A 231 -1.29 4.95 11.99
N ASN A 232 -2.40 4.66 12.68
CA ASN A 232 -3.41 5.66 13.05
C ASN A 232 -2.80 6.79 13.90
N GLU A 233 -1.89 6.47 14.82
CA GLU A 233 -1.17 7.46 15.63
C GLU A 233 -0.17 8.27 14.79
N LEU A 234 0.57 7.59 13.90
CA LEU A 234 1.53 8.25 13.00
C LEU A 234 0.84 9.27 12.08
N VAL A 235 -0.25 8.85 11.44
CA VAL A 235 -1.02 9.71 10.53
C VAL A 235 -1.69 10.85 11.31
N SER A 236 -2.19 10.60 12.52
CA SER A 236 -2.75 11.64 13.39
C SER A 236 -1.72 12.72 13.74
N ARG A 237 -0.47 12.32 14.02
CA ARG A 237 0.65 13.24 14.23
C ARG A 237 0.95 14.05 12.96
N MET A 238 1.18 13.37 11.83
CA MET A 238 1.55 14.01 10.57
C MET A 238 0.50 15.01 10.11
N VAL A 239 -0.78 14.60 10.02
CA VAL A 239 -1.88 15.46 9.59
C VAL A 239 -2.09 16.60 10.58
N GLY A 240 -1.96 16.34 11.89
CA GLY A 240 -2.03 17.37 12.92
C GLY A 240 -1.01 18.48 12.70
N GLU A 241 0.27 18.13 12.56
CA GLU A 241 1.35 19.10 12.31
C GLU A 241 1.12 19.91 11.01
N LEU A 242 0.62 19.26 9.95
CA LEU A 242 0.30 19.93 8.69
C LEU A 242 -0.84 20.93 8.86
N LEU A 243 -1.95 20.55 9.49
CA LEU A 243 -3.10 21.43 9.72
C LEU A 243 -2.75 22.59 10.65
N ASP A 244 -1.99 22.33 11.71
CA ASP A 244 -1.60 23.36 12.69
C ASP A 244 -0.68 24.45 12.07
N SER A 245 -0.11 24.19 10.89
CA SER A 245 0.75 25.13 10.13
C SER A 245 0.06 25.80 8.94
N LEU A 246 -1.26 25.60 8.80
CA LEU A 246 -2.10 26.10 7.72
C LEU A 246 -3.33 26.83 8.27
N ASP A 247 -3.76 27.87 7.56
CA ASP A 247 -5.05 28.53 7.80
C ASP A 247 -6.15 27.76 7.04
N VAL A 248 -6.74 26.76 7.70
CA VAL A 248 -7.84 25.96 7.13
C VAL A 248 -9.19 26.51 7.58
N ASP A 249 -10.06 26.82 6.62
CA ASP A 249 -11.40 27.35 6.85
C ASP A 249 -12.50 26.41 6.29
N GLU A 250 -13.74 26.89 6.16
CA GLU A 250 -14.86 26.11 5.65
C GLU A 250 -14.70 25.56 4.22
N HIS A 251 -13.75 26.08 3.43
CA HIS A 251 -13.50 25.58 2.08
C HIS A 251 -12.79 24.22 2.08
N GLY A 252 -12.18 23.82 3.21
CA GLY A 252 -11.58 22.50 3.39
C GLY A 252 -10.23 22.33 2.71
N VAL A 253 -9.84 21.07 2.47
CA VAL A 253 -8.48 20.70 2.05
C VAL A 253 -8.43 19.77 0.84
N LEU A 254 -7.33 19.88 0.09
CA LEU A 254 -6.83 18.88 -0.84
C LEU A 254 -5.74 18.04 -0.15
N VAL A 255 -5.73 16.73 -0.40
CA VAL A 255 -4.72 15.82 0.14
C VAL A 255 -4.01 15.06 -0.97
N LEU A 256 -2.68 14.99 -0.88
CA LEU A 256 -1.86 14.08 -1.66
C LEU A 256 -1.09 13.15 -0.69
N VAL A 257 -1.42 11.87 -0.71
CA VAL A 257 -0.62 10.81 -0.09
C VAL A 257 0.34 10.28 -1.14
N ASN A 258 1.63 10.53 -0.94
CA ASN A 258 2.66 10.24 -1.92
C ASN A 258 3.60 9.12 -1.44
N GLY A 259 3.77 8.07 -2.24
CA GLY A 259 4.82 7.07 -2.00
C GLY A 259 6.21 7.61 -2.37
N LEU A 260 7.22 7.23 -1.58
CA LEU A 260 8.63 7.53 -1.86
C LEU A 260 9.31 6.48 -2.75
N GLY A 261 8.53 5.54 -3.29
CA GLY A 261 8.90 4.57 -4.33
C GLY A 261 8.91 3.11 -3.86
N GLY A 262 9.28 2.85 -2.60
CA GLY A 262 9.34 1.50 -2.02
C GLY A 262 8.09 1.06 -1.25
N THR A 263 7.02 1.87 -1.23
CA THR A 263 5.76 1.60 -0.53
C THR A 263 4.67 1.25 -1.54
N GLY A 264 3.92 0.17 -1.28
CA GLY A 264 2.90 -0.33 -2.21
C GLY A 264 1.60 0.46 -2.19
N ASP A 265 0.83 0.42 -3.29
CA ASP A 265 -0.41 1.19 -3.43
C ASP A 265 -1.46 0.84 -2.37
N LEU A 266 -1.54 -0.42 -1.92
CA LEU A 266 -2.43 -0.82 -0.84
C LEU A 266 -2.11 -0.08 0.46
N GLU A 267 -0.82 0.05 0.80
CA GLU A 267 -0.38 0.77 1.99
C GLU A 267 -0.71 2.27 1.87
N LEU A 268 -0.47 2.87 0.69
CA LEU A 268 -0.77 4.29 0.45
C LEU A 268 -2.28 4.58 0.54
N LEU A 269 -3.12 3.68 0.05
CA LEU A 269 -4.58 3.80 0.19
C LEU A 269 -5.02 3.66 1.65
N HIS A 270 -4.37 2.81 2.43
CA HIS A 270 -4.64 2.69 3.86
C HIS A 270 -4.22 3.94 4.63
N VAL A 271 -3.07 4.53 4.30
CA VAL A 271 -2.65 5.85 4.81
C VAL A 271 -3.71 6.90 4.48
N LEU A 272 -4.22 6.93 3.25
CA LEU A 272 -5.27 7.89 2.87
C LEU A 272 -6.58 7.70 3.65
N ALA A 273 -6.98 6.45 3.91
CA ALA A 273 -8.14 6.16 4.76
C ALA A 273 -7.94 6.69 6.19
N GLU A 274 -6.74 6.53 6.76
CA GLU A 274 -6.41 7.11 8.07
C GLU A 274 -6.36 8.65 8.04
N VAL A 275 -5.92 9.26 6.93
CA VAL A 275 -5.98 10.73 6.77
C VAL A 275 -7.43 11.21 6.80
N GLU A 276 -8.33 10.54 6.07
CA GLU A 276 -9.77 10.86 6.05
C GLU A 276 -10.39 10.77 7.45
N ARG A 277 -10.09 9.69 8.19
CA ARG A 277 -10.51 9.54 9.60
C ARG A 277 -10.05 10.72 10.46
N VAL A 278 -8.78 11.11 10.37
CA VAL A 278 -8.22 12.22 11.16
C VAL A 278 -8.85 13.57 10.79
N LEU A 279 -9.11 13.80 9.49
CA LEU A 279 -9.79 15.01 9.04
C LEU A 279 -11.22 15.08 9.58
N ALA A 280 -11.95 13.95 9.54
CA ALA A 280 -13.31 13.86 10.08
C ALA A 280 -13.35 14.12 11.60
N GLU A 281 -12.42 13.56 12.36
CA GLU A 281 -12.30 13.80 13.81
C GLU A 281 -12.00 15.26 14.17
N ARG A 282 -11.41 16.02 13.24
CA ARG A 282 -11.08 17.44 13.40
C ARG A 282 -12.10 18.38 12.73
N ASP A 283 -13.23 17.84 12.24
CA ASP A 283 -14.25 18.60 11.49
C ASP A 283 -13.70 19.34 10.25
N VAL A 284 -12.65 18.81 9.61
CA VAL A 284 -12.05 19.39 8.40
C VAL A 284 -12.64 18.72 7.16
N VAL A 285 -13.18 19.53 6.24
CA VAL A 285 -13.79 19.03 5.00
C VAL A 285 -12.73 18.58 4.00
N LEU A 286 -12.70 17.28 3.67
CA LEU A 286 -11.89 16.77 2.56
C LEU A 286 -12.56 17.08 1.22
N ARG A 287 -11.92 17.88 0.36
CA ARG A 287 -12.46 18.28 -0.94
C ARG A 287 -12.05 17.34 -2.07
N SER A 288 -10.82 16.86 -2.06
CA SER A 288 -10.29 15.87 -3.00
C SER A 288 -9.04 15.24 -2.42
N ALA A 289 -8.81 13.98 -2.75
CA ALA A 289 -7.62 13.25 -2.35
C ALA A 289 -7.05 12.40 -3.50
N VAL A 290 -5.74 12.22 -3.47
CA VAL A 290 -5.02 11.29 -4.34
C VAL A 290 -4.02 10.50 -3.51
N ALA A 291 -3.93 9.20 -3.76
CA ALA A 291 -2.87 8.34 -3.23
C ALA A 291 -2.12 7.68 -4.39
N GLY A 292 -0.78 7.63 -4.31
CA GLY A 292 0.07 6.99 -5.30
C GLY A 292 1.52 7.47 -5.23
N THR A 293 2.38 7.01 -6.13
CA THR A 293 3.78 7.48 -6.20
C THR A 293 3.91 8.57 -7.27
N TYR A 294 4.09 9.82 -6.85
CA TYR A 294 4.21 10.99 -7.72
C TYR A 294 5.56 11.71 -7.57
N VAL A 295 6.12 11.72 -6.36
CA VAL A 295 7.43 12.25 -5.99
C VAL A 295 8.20 11.13 -5.29
N SER A 296 8.84 10.27 -6.06
CA SER A 296 9.65 9.18 -5.49
C SER A 296 10.99 9.68 -4.95
N ALA A 297 11.66 8.81 -4.19
CA ALA A 297 13.05 8.94 -3.79
C ALA A 297 13.74 7.60 -4.07
N LEU A 298 13.74 7.21 -5.36
CA LEU A 298 14.13 5.89 -5.84
C LEU A 298 13.30 4.75 -5.20
N ASP A 299 13.93 3.84 -4.45
CA ASP A 299 13.33 2.68 -3.78
C ASP A 299 13.16 2.90 -2.26
N MET A 300 13.16 4.15 -1.82
CA MET A 300 12.92 4.53 -0.42
C MET A 300 11.56 4.00 0.04
N ALA A 301 11.55 3.20 1.10
CA ALA A 301 10.31 2.68 1.67
C ALA A 301 9.78 3.69 2.68
N GLY A 302 8.74 4.41 2.29
CA GLY A 302 8.19 5.54 3.02
C GLY A 302 7.12 6.26 2.21
N TYR A 303 6.46 7.22 2.86
CA TYR A 303 5.43 8.04 2.26
C TYR A 303 5.51 9.47 2.78
N SER A 304 4.91 10.39 2.04
CA SER A 304 4.66 11.76 2.47
C SER A 304 3.17 12.08 2.39
N ILE A 305 2.73 12.99 3.25
CA ILE A 305 1.40 13.59 3.20
C ILE A 305 1.60 15.06 2.87
N THR A 306 0.91 15.53 1.84
CA THR A 306 0.77 16.95 1.52
C THR A 306 -0.67 17.36 1.75
N VAL A 307 -0.88 18.43 2.51
CA VAL A 307 -2.18 19.08 2.70
C VAL A 307 -2.11 20.46 2.06
N THR A 308 -3.12 20.79 1.26
CA THR A 308 -3.31 22.15 0.71
C THR A 308 -4.65 22.69 1.18
N ALA A 309 -4.63 23.77 1.96
CA ALA A 309 -5.83 24.52 2.32
C ALA A 309 -6.42 25.19 1.07
N VAL A 310 -7.68 24.89 0.76
CA VAL A 310 -8.35 25.47 -0.40
C VAL A 310 -8.78 26.88 -0.03
N SER A 311 -8.38 27.87 -0.83
CA SER A 311 -8.83 29.27 -0.65
C SER A 311 -9.69 29.78 -1.79
N ASP A 312 -9.78 29.03 -2.89
CA ASP A 312 -10.55 29.37 -4.09
C ASP A 312 -11.08 28.09 -4.77
N GLU A 313 -12.37 28.06 -5.07
CA GLU A 313 -13.03 26.96 -5.80
C GLU A 313 -12.45 26.75 -7.21
N GLN A 314 -11.87 27.79 -7.82
CA GLN A 314 -11.17 27.66 -9.10
C GLN A 314 -9.98 26.71 -8.99
N TRP A 315 -9.31 26.63 -7.83
CA TRP A 315 -8.20 25.70 -7.62
C TRP A 315 -8.66 24.24 -7.72
N LEU A 316 -9.86 23.93 -7.24
CA LEU A 316 -10.44 22.59 -7.35
C LEU A 316 -10.80 22.25 -8.79
N THR A 317 -11.34 23.22 -9.53
CA THR A 317 -11.60 23.06 -10.96
C THR A 317 -10.31 22.77 -11.73
N ASP A 318 -9.22 23.46 -11.40
CA ASP A 318 -7.91 23.32 -12.04
C ASP A 318 -7.23 22.00 -11.66
N TRP A 319 -7.31 21.65 -10.38
CA TRP A 319 -6.85 20.37 -9.84
C TRP A 319 -7.52 19.20 -10.55
N CYS A 320 -8.85 19.22 -10.70
CA CYS A 320 -9.63 18.17 -11.38
C CYS A 320 -9.68 18.29 -12.91
N ALA A 321 -9.06 19.31 -13.51
CA ALA A 321 -9.11 19.50 -14.97
C ALA A 321 -8.46 18.31 -15.72
N PRO A 322 -9.02 17.84 -16.84
CA PRO A 322 -8.39 16.81 -17.67
C PRO A 322 -7.01 17.24 -18.18
N HIS A 323 -6.11 16.28 -18.37
CA HIS A 323 -4.78 16.50 -18.91
C HIS A 323 -4.40 15.39 -19.90
N ALA A 324 -3.36 15.63 -20.69
CA ALA A 324 -2.80 14.69 -21.66
C ALA A 324 -1.31 14.47 -21.40
N THR A 325 -0.98 14.12 -20.16
CA THR A 325 0.37 13.72 -19.72
C THR A 325 0.40 12.20 -19.47
N THR A 326 1.54 11.63 -19.06
CA THR A 326 1.62 10.17 -18.82
C THR A 326 1.27 9.80 -17.38
N SER A 327 1.52 10.68 -16.42
CA SER A 327 1.57 10.30 -15.00
C SER A 327 1.17 11.40 -14.02
N LEU A 328 0.74 12.57 -14.51
CA LEU A 328 0.16 13.60 -13.63
C LEU A 328 -1.12 13.04 -13.00
N PRO A 329 -1.45 13.37 -11.74
CA PRO A 329 -2.67 12.85 -11.11
C PRO A 329 -3.94 13.32 -11.83
N SER A 330 -4.95 12.45 -11.86
CA SER A 330 -6.31 12.72 -12.32
C SER A 330 -7.30 12.71 -11.13
N PRO A 331 -7.24 13.71 -10.25
CA PRO A 331 -8.06 13.75 -9.04
C PRO A 331 -9.54 13.98 -9.33
N VAL A 332 -10.39 13.52 -8.42
CA VAL A 332 -11.84 13.78 -8.40
C VAL A 332 -12.27 14.41 -7.09
N LEU A 333 -13.45 15.04 -7.06
CA LEU A 333 -14.00 15.60 -5.83
C LEU A 333 -14.47 14.49 -4.89
N ALA A 334 -14.18 14.61 -3.59
CA ALA A 334 -14.52 13.59 -2.59
C ALA A 334 -16.04 13.33 -2.49
N ALA A 335 -16.85 14.35 -2.75
CA ALA A 335 -18.32 14.28 -2.73
C ALA A 335 -18.93 13.31 -3.77
N THR A 336 -18.15 12.76 -4.71
CA THR A 336 -18.64 11.81 -5.72
C THR A 336 -18.62 10.34 -5.27
N THR A 337 -18.22 10.05 -4.04
CA THR A 337 -18.13 8.67 -3.52
C THR A 337 -19.51 8.08 -3.26
N VAL A 338 -19.74 6.83 -3.70
CA VAL A 338 -20.96 6.06 -3.43
C VAL A 338 -20.59 4.86 -2.57
N ILE A 339 -21.15 4.77 -1.37
CA ILE A 339 -20.93 3.68 -0.42
C ILE A 339 -22.19 2.80 -0.39
N GLY A 340 -22.02 1.49 -0.50
CA GLY A 340 -23.14 0.54 -0.41
C GLY A 340 -23.66 0.39 1.02
N GLU A 341 -24.92 -0.01 1.16
CA GLU A 341 -25.47 -0.42 2.45
C GLU A 341 -24.76 -1.70 2.94
N VAL A 342 -24.39 -1.73 4.22
CA VAL A 342 -23.82 -2.89 4.88
C VAL A 342 -24.86 -3.41 5.87
N ASP A 343 -25.33 -4.65 5.68
CA ASP A 343 -26.11 -5.33 6.69
C ASP A 343 -25.19 -5.69 7.86
N GLU A 344 -25.33 -5.01 8.99
CA GLU A 344 -24.60 -5.40 10.21
C GLU A 344 -25.11 -6.78 10.66
N PRO A 345 -24.22 -7.79 10.80
CA PRO A 345 -24.63 -9.09 11.33
C PRO A 345 -25.20 -8.89 12.75
N SER A 346 -26.31 -9.57 13.06
CA SER A 346 -26.94 -9.50 14.38
C SER A 346 -25.96 -9.99 15.45
N ALA A 347 -25.38 -9.07 16.22
CA ALA A 347 -24.40 -9.36 17.25
C ALA A 347 -25.07 -9.85 18.54
N GLY A 348 -25.05 -11.16 18.79
CA GLY A 348 -25.19 -11.71 20.13
C GLY A 348 -23.83 -11.74 20.84
N GLU A 349 -23.82 -11.83 22.17
CA GLU A 349 -22.57 -12.07 22.89
C GLU A 349 -21.99 -13.45 22.49
N PRO A 350 -20.70 -13.56 22.13
CA PRO A 350 -20.09 -14.85 21.80
C PRO A 350 -19.96 -15.75 23.03
N SER A 351 -20.03 -17.07 22.84
CA SER A 351 -19.77 -18.04 23.89
C SER A 351 -18.32 -17.92 24.41
N ALA A 352 -18.07 -18.40 25.63
CA ALA A 352 -16.71 -18.43 26.19
C ALA A 352 -15.78 -19.34 25.37
N TRP A 353 -16.30 -20.43 24.82
CA TRP A 353 -15.54 -21.35 23.97
C TRP A 353 -15.07 -20.69 22.68
N LEU A 354 -15.97 -19.97 21.98
CA LEU A 354 -15.63 -19.33 20.71
C LEU A 354 -14.59 -18.23 20.89
N ARG A 355 -14.66 -17.47 22.00
CA ARG A 355 -13.63 -16.48 22.39
C ARG A 355 -12.29 -17.15 22.65
N GLN A 356 -12.26 -18.20 23.47
CA GLN A 356 -11.02 -18.91 23.79
C GLN A 356 -10.38 -19.54 22.54
N LEU A 357 -11.18 -20.08 21.62
CA LEU A 357 -10.67 -20.60 20.36
C LEU A 357 -10.03 -19.50 19.49
N ALA A 358 -10.64 -18.33 19.44
CA ALA A 358 -10.06 -17.19 18.72
C ALA A 358 -8.72 -16.75 19.33
N ASP A 359 -8.64 -16.67 20.67
CA ASP A 359 -7.40 -16.34 21.38
C ASP A 359 -6.31 -17.39 21.14
N ASP A 360 -6.64 -18.68 21.25
CA ASP A 360 -5.72 -19.79 21.02
C ASP A 360 -5.14 -19.78 19.58
N ILE A 361 -5.96 -19.44 18.57
CA ILE A 361 -5.50 -19.32 17.19
C ILE A 361 -4.64 -18.07 16.98
N ALA A 362 -4.99 -16.95 17.62
CA ALA A 362 -4.21 -15.72 17.54
C ALA A 362 -2.77 -15.92 18.06
N GLU A 363 -2.58 -16.74 19.10
CA GLU A 363 -1.26 -17.08 19.64
C GLU A 363 -0.37 -17.84 18.65
N ILE A 364 -0.94 -18.70 17.80
CA ILE A 364 -0.19 -19.50 16.82
C ILE A 364 -0.21 -18.90 15.41
N ARG A 365 -0.78 -17.71 15.23
CA ARG A 365 -0.97 -17.06 13.92
C ARG A 365 0.33 -16.86 13.14
N GLU A 366 1.30 -16.14 13.72
CA GLU A 366 2.58 -15.89 13.05
C GLU A 366 3.38 -17.18 12.85
N PRO A 367 3.53 -18.06 13.86
CA PRO A 367 4.12 -19.38 13.65
C PRO A 367 3.50 -20.18 12.48
N LEU A 368 2.17 -20.16 12.31
CA LEU A 368 1.51 -20.78 11.15
C LEU A 368 1.86 -20.10 9.83
N ASN A 369 1.90 -18.76 9.79
CA ASN A 369 2.31 -18.00 8.61
C ASN A 369 3.79 -18.27 8.25
N ASP A 370 4.68 -18.40 9.24
CA ASP A 370 6.08 -18.75 9.08
C ASP A 370 6.25 -20.13 8.43
N LEU A 371 5.47 -21.10 8.89
CA LEU A 371 5.45 -22.44 8.31
C LEU A 371 4.91 -22.41 6.88
N ASP A 372 3.84 -21.65 6.65
CA ASP A 372 3.21 -21.51 5.35
C ASP A 372 4.07 -20.74 4.34
N ARG A 373 4.90 -19.77 4.75
CA ARG A 373 5.88 -19.15 3.83
C ARG A 373 6.88 -20.16 3.24
N ARG A 374 7.15 -21.26 3.95
CA ARG A 374 8.04 -22.33 3.47
C ARG A 374 7.33 -23.29 2.52
N ALA A 375 6.00 -23.42 2.62
CA ALA A 375 5.20 -24.42 1.91
C ALA A 375 4.13 -23.84 0.97
N GLY A 376 3.94 -22.52 0.94
CA GLY A 376 2.82 -21.80 0.36
C GLY A 376 3.10 -20.29 0.24
N ASP A 377 2.13 -19.45 0.59
CA ASP A 377 2.21 -17.98 0.50
C ASP A 377 2.26 -17.25 1.84
N GLY A 378 2.09 -17.96 2.97
CA GLY A 378 2.35 -17.39 4.29
C GLY A 378 1.16 -16.66 4.91
N ASP A 379 -0.06 -17.03 4.55
CA ASP A 379 -1.28 -16.30 4.94
C ASP A 379 -2.28 -17.13 5.74
N ILE A 380 -2.05 -18.44 5.90
CA ILE A 380 -3.06 -19.33 6.49
C ILE A 380 -3.38 -19.02 7.95
N GLY A 381 -2.39 -18.64 8.75
CA GLY A 381 -2.60 -18.23 10.13
C GLY A 381 -3.46 -16.97 10.19
N THR A 382 -3.15 -15.97 9.35
CA THR A 382 -3.93 -14.72 9.24
C THR A 382 -5.37 -14.99 8.79
N ASN A 383 -5.56 -15.87 7.80
CA ASN A 383 -6.87 -16.26 7.31
C ASN A 383 -7.69 -16.98 8.40
N LEU A 384 -7.05 -17.84 9.20
CA LEU A 384 -7.68 -18.54 10.32
C LEU A 384 -8.11 -17.55 11.41
N ASP A 385 -7.21 -16.67 11.85
CA ASP A 385 -7.49 -15.63 12.86
C ASP A 385 -8.65 -14.72 12.41
N ASN A 386 -8.61 -14.23 11.16
CA ASN A 386 -9.69 -13.43 10.59
C ASN A 386 -11.05 -14.13 10.65
N ALA A 387 -11.10 -15.43 10.30
CA ALA A 387 -12.33 -16.22 10.38
C ALA A 387 -12.84 -16.32 11.82
N LEU A 388 -11.94 -16.54 12.78
CA LEU A 388 -12.29 -16.71 14.18
C LEU A 388 -12.78 -15.40 14.80
N GLN A 389 -12.12 -14.28 14.53
CA GLN A 389 -12.60 -12.96 14.92
C GLN A 389 -13.97 -12.64 14.30
N ALA A 390 -14.19 -13.03 13.04
CA ALA A 390 -15.47 -12.86 12.37
C ALA A 390 -16.57 -13.79 12.93
N ALA A 391 -16.21 -14.99 13.41
CA ALA A 391 -17.11 -15.89 14.11
C ALA A 391 -17.50 -15.34 15.49
N VAL A 392 -16.54 -14.77 16.23
CA VAL A 392 -16.78 -14.09 17.52
C VAL A 392 -17.78 -12.96 17.35
N ARG A 393 -17.67 -12.15 16.29
CA ARG A 393 -18.65 -11.09 15.97
C ARG A 393 -20.06 -11.63 15.63
N ARG A 394 -20.14 -12.87 15.15
CA ARG A 394 -21.40 -13.57 14.80
C ARG A 394 -21.96 -14.43 15.92
N GLY A 395 -21.38 -14.36 17.12
CA GLY A 395 -21.85 -15.10 18.29
C GLY A 395 -23.36 -14.94 18.51
N THR A 396 -24.01 -16.02 18.93
CA THR A 396 -25.49 -16.05 19.07
C THR A 396 -25.97 -16.03 20.53
N GLY A 397 -25.05 -15.97 21.49
CA GLY A 397 -25.33 -15.91 22.93
C GLY A 397 -24.26 -16.59 23.78
N ALA A 398 -24.11 -16.16 25.03
CA ALA A 398 -23.12 -16.73 25.96
C ALA A 398 -23.36 -18.23 26.25
N ASP A 399 -24.63 -18.66 26.24
CA ASP A 399 -25.06 -20.05 26.46
C ASP A 399 -25.25 -20.83 25.14
N ALA A 400 -24.65 -20.38 24.04
CA ALA A 400 -24.74 -21.08 22.76
C ALA A 400 -24.23 -22.52 22.86
N ASP A 401 -24.97 -23.45 22.25
CA ASP A 401 -24.57 -24.84 22.13
C ASP A 401 -23.50 -25.04 21.04
N LEU A 402 -22.92 -26.24 20.99
CA LEU A 402 -21.87 -26.57 20.02
C LEU A 402 -22.35 -26.38 18.57
N ALA A 403 -23.61 -26.66 18.26
CA ALA A 403 -24.13 -26.52 16.90
C ALA A 403 -24.21 -25.03 16.48
N ALA A 404 -24.65 -24.15 17.38
CA ALA A 404 -24.72 -22.72 17.16
C ALA A 404 -23.34 -22.08 17.02
N ASP A 405 -22.37 -22.47 17.85
CA ASP A 405 -20.98 -22.00 17.76
C ASP A 405 -20.31 -22.47 16.45
N LEU A 406 -20.45 -23.75 16.11
CA LEU A 406 -19.93 -24.29 14.85
C LEU A 406 -20.58 -23.66 13.62
N LYS A 407 -21.87 -23.30 13.70
CA LYS A 407 -22.55 -22.58 12.62
C LYS A 407 -21.98 -21.17 12.46
N SER A 408 -21.73 -20.46 13.55
CA SER A 408 -21.10 -19.12 13.53
C SER A 408 -19.72 -19.19 12.90
N LEU A 409 -18.93 -20.21 13.26
CA LEU A 409 -17.62 -20.48 12.69
C LEU A 409 -17.71 -20.84 11.19
N ALA A 410 -18.60 -21.76 10.82
CA ALA A 410 -18.79 -22.17 9.43
C ALA A 410 -19.22 -21.00 8.53
N THR A 411 -20.14 -20.16 9.00
CA THR A 411 -20.55 -18.94 8.29
C THR A 411 -19.37 -18.00 8.13
N ALA A 412 -18.59 -17.75 9.18
CA ALA A 412 -17.45 -16.85 9.12
C ALA A 412 -16.37 -17.31 8.11
N PHE A 413 -16.02 -18.59 8.13
CA PHE A 413 -15.11 -19.18 7.14
C PHE A 413 -15.65 -19.12 5.70
N SER A 414 -16.98 -19.19 5.53
CA SER A 414 -17.59 -19.22 4.19
C SER A 414 -17.81 -17.83 3.60
N GLU A 415 -18.02 -16.81 4.44
CA GLU A 415 -18.48 -15.48 4.03
C GLU A 415 -17.43 -14.39 4.22
N ASP A 416 -16.50 -14.51 5.18
CA ASP A 416 -15.51 -13.45 5.47
C ASP A 416 -14.09 -13.79 5.03
N VAL A 417 -13.80 -15.07 4.81
CA VAL A 417 -12.44 -15.53 4.50
C VAL A 417 -12.39 -16.05 3.07
N GLY A 418 -11.58 -15.37 2.26
CA GLY A 418 -11.31 -15.74 0.88
C GLY A 418 -10.30 -16.87 0.74
N GLY A 419 -9.73 -17.00 -0.47
CA GLY A 419 -8.79 -18.05 -0.78
C GLY A 419 -9.42 -19.45 -0.84
N SER A 420 -8.59 -20.48 -0.90
CA SER A 420 -9.07 -21.87 -0.90
C SER A 420 -9.37 -22.39 0.50
N SER A 421 -8.69 -21.90 1.54
CA SER A 421 -8.84 -22.40 2.91
C SER A 421 -10.20 -22.04 3.50
N GLY A 422 -10.65 -20.78 3.37
CA GLY A 422 -11.93 -20.30 3.89
C GLY A 422 -13.11 -21.19 3.52
N PRO A 423 -13.46 -21.32 2.23
CA PRO A 423 -14.57 -22.15 1.79
C PRO A 423 -14.45 -23.64 2.15
N LEU A 424 -13.23 -24.19 2.21
CA LEU A 424 -13.03 -25.60 2.56
C LEU A 424 -13.24 -25.85 4.07
N PHE A 425 -12.70 -24.99 4.94
CA PHE A 425 -13.01 -25.02 6.37
C PHE A 425 -14.51 -24.83 6.60
N GLY A 426 -15.12 -23.83 5.94
CA GLY A 426 -16.56 -23.56 6.02
C GLY A 426 -17.41 -24.77 5.63
N LEU A 427 -17.05 -25.47 4.56
CA LEU A 427 -17.75 -26.69 4.12
C LEU A 427 -17.62 -27.86 5.10
N VAL A 428 -16.47 -28.05 5.74
CA VAL A 428 -16.33 -29.10 6.77
C VAL A 428 -17.16 -28.73 8.00
N LEU A 429 -17.00 -27.50 8.49
CA LEU A 429 -17.65 -27.03 9.71
C LEU A 429 -19.17 -26.98 9.57
N VAL A 430 -19.72 -26.57 8.41
CA VAL A 430 -21.17 -26.56 8.19
C VAL A 430 -21.75 -27.97 8.24
N ARG A 431 -21.00 -28.98 7.79
CA ARG A 431 -21.44 -30.39 7.83
C ARG A 431 -21.40 -30.94 9.25
N ILE A 432 -20.36 -30.60 10.02
CA ILE A 432 -20.30 -30.93 11.45
C ILE A 432 -21.46 -30.24 12.20
N ALA A 433 -21.64 -28.93 12.02
CA ALA A 433 -22.72 -28.16 12.66
C ALA A 433 -24.10 -28.74 12.36
N THR A 434 -24.36 -29.11 11.10
CA THR A 434 -25.65 -29.70 10.67
C THR A 434 -25.90 -31.06 11.34
N ALA A 435 -24.87 -31.90 11.43
CA ALA A 435 -24.97 -33.21 12.07
C ALA A 435 -25.22 -33.07 13.58
N VAL A 436 -24.43 -32.23 14.25
CA VAL A 436 -24.51 -31.98 15.71
C VAL A 436 -25.83 -31.35 16.12
N ALA A 437 -26.42 -30.48 15.28
CA ALA A 437 -27.75 -29.91 15.52
C ALA A 437 -28.86 -30.98 15.57
N THR A 438 -28.64 -32.13 14.93
CA THR A 438 -29.59 -33.25 14.94
C THR A 438 -29.28 -34.25 16.05
N ASP A 439 -28.01 -34.57 16.24
CA ASP A 439 -27.50 -35.50 17.26
C ASP A 439 -26.10 -35.05 17.70
N ALA A 440 -25.94 -34.67 18.97
CA ALA A 440 -24.67 -34.21 19.52
C ALA A 440 -23.53 -35.24 19.37
N GLY A 441 -23.85 -36.54 19.27
CA GLY A 441 -22.88 -37.60 19.01
C GLY A 441 -22.43 -37.73 17.55
N ALA A 442 -23.08 -37.05 16.61
CA ALA A 442 -22.87 -37.21 15.17
C ALA A 442 -21.70 -36.41 14.58
N VAL A 443 -20.78 -35.91 15.42
CA VAL A 443 -19.61 -35.10 15.02
C VAL A 443 -18.78 -35.79 13.94
N VAL A 444 -18.47 -37.09 14.11
CA VAL A 444 -17.70 -37.86 13.10
C VAL A 444 -18.48 -38.09 11.83
N GLN A 445 -19.81 -38.24 11.88
CA GLN A 445 -20.61 -38.31 10.67
C GLN A 445 -20.52 -36.99 9.90
N GLY A 446 -20.69 -35.85 10.59
CA GLY A 446 -20.56 -34.53 9.98
C GLY A 446 -19.14 -34.25 9.44
N LEU A 447 -18.10 -34.71 10.13
CA LEU A 447 -16.71 -34.63 9.66
C LEU A 447 -16.53 -35.38 8.33
N ARG A 448 -17.03 -36.63 8.25
CA ARG A 448 -16.94 -37.46 7.05
C ARG A 448 -17.71 -36.84 5.88
N ASP A 449 -18.93 -36.35 6.13
CA ASP A 449 -19.72 -35.61 5.13
C ASP A 449 -19.00 -34.35 4.66
N GLY A 450 -18.29 -33.67 5.57
CA GLY A 450 -17.40 -32.55 5.31
C GLY A 450 -16.24 -32.92 4.38
N VAL A 451 -15.52 -34.00 4.71
CA VAL A 451 -14.41 -34.54 3.89
C VAL A 451 -14.89 -34.86 2.48
N GLU A 452 -16.04 -35.51 2.33
CA GLU A 452 -16.60 -35.77 1.02
C GLU A 452 -16.94 -34.48 0.26
N ALA A 453 -17.49 -33.47 0.95
CA ALA A 453 -17.83 -32.19 0.35
C ALA A 453 -16.58 -31.45 -0.16
N ILE A 454 -15.52 -31.36 0.65
CA ILE A 454 -14.27 -30.72 0.22
C ILE A 454 -13.52 -31.53 -0.82
N THR A 455 -13.65 -32.87 -0.81
CA THR A 455 -13.07 -33.73 -1.86
C THR A 455 -13.78 -33.50 -3.19
N ARG A 456 -15.12 -33.35 -3.19
CA ARG A 456 -15.86 -32.99 -4.40
C ARG A 456 -15.54 -31.59 -4.90
N ALA A 457 -15.36 -30.62 -3.99
CA ALA A 457 -15.09 -29.23 -4.35
C ALA A 457 -13.64 -29.00 -4.80
N GLY A 458 -12.66 -29.47 -4.03
CA GLY A 458 -11.23 -29.22 -4.25
C GLY A 458 -10.47 -30.36 -4.94
N GLY A 459 -11.03 -31.58 -5.00
CA GLY A 459 -10.42 -32.73 -5.68
C GLY A 459 -9.17 -33.29 -5.00
N ALA A 460 -8.87 -32.88 -3.75
CA ALA A 460 -7.74 -33.35 -2.96
C ALA A 460 -8.03 -34.72 -2.34
N ARG A 461 -6.97 -35.52 -2.19
CA ARG A 461 -6.99 -36.86 -1.58
C ARG A 461 -5.85 -36.97 -0.56
N VAL A 462 -5.89 -38.00 0.27
CA VAL A 462 -4.73 -38.37 1.09
C VAL A 462 -3.52 -38.62 0.17
N GLY A 463 -2.40 -37.99 0.50
CA GLY A 463 -1.18 -37.96 -0.29
C GLY A 463 -1.05 -36.76 -1.23
N ASP A 464 -1.98 -35.79 -1.17
CA ASP A 464 -1.91 -34.56 -1.96
C ASP A 464 -1.31 -33.36 -1.19
N ARG A 465 -0.99 -33.55 0.10
CA ARG A 465 -0.40 -32.55 1.00
C ARG A 465 -1.36 -31.39 1.26
N THR A 466 -2.46 -31.69 1.96
CA THR A 466 -3.55 -30.76 2.30
C THR A 466 -4.18 -31.13 3.64
N MET A 467 -5.16 -30.35 4.10
CA MET A 467 -6.00 -30.71 5.25
C MET A 467 -6.68 -32.09 5.15
N VAL A 468 -6.87 -32.64 3.93
CA VAL A 468 -7.44 -33.99 3.75
C VAL A 468 -6.55 -35.06 4.39
N ASP A 469 -5.24 -34.83 4.43
CA ASP A 469 -4.27 -35.74 5.07
C ASP A 469 -4.47 -35.85 6.59
N ALA A 470 -5.07 -34.84 7.23
CA ALA A 470 -5.44 -34.88 8.64
C ALA A 470 -6.91 -35.27 8.86
N LEU A 471 -7.83 -34.76 8.04
CA LEU A 471 -9.27 -35.00 8.20
C LEU A 471 -9.67 -36.45 7.94
N VAL A 472 -9.04 -37.13 6.98
CA VAL A 472 -9.37 -38.53 6.69
C VAL A 472 -8.97 -39.46 7.85
N PRO A 473 -7.74 -39.41 8.40
CA PRO A 473 -7.40 -40.20 9.60
C PRO A 473 -8.27 -39.89 10.83
N ALA A 474 -8.81 -38.66 10.94
CA ALA A 474 -9.75 -38.29 12.02
C ALA A 474 -11.13 -38.94 11.87
N GLY A 475 -11.59 -39.17 10.63
CA GLY A 475 -12.90 -39.78 10.34
C GLY A 475 -12.87 -41.30 10.16
N TRP A 476 -11.71 -41.87 9.86
CA TRP A 476 -11.54 -43.28 9.51
C TRP A 476 -10.28 -43.91 10.14
N ASP A 477 -10.34 -45.19 10.45
CA ASP A 477 -9.20 -46.06 10.75
C ASP A 477 -9.02 -47.05 9.58
N GLY A 478 -8.09 -46.74 8.69
CA GLY A 478 -8.00 -47.37 7.37
C GLY A 478 -9.30 -47.14 6.58
N ASP A 479 -9.96 -48.23 6.17
CA ASP A 479 -11.25 -48.19 5.47
C ASP A 479 -12.46 -48.18 6.41
N THR A 480 -12.24 -48.29 7.74
CA THR A 480 -13.32 -48.39 8.73
C THR A 480 -13.68 -47.01 9.25
N ALA A 481 -14.95 -46.62 9.19
CA ALA A 481 -15.41 -45.37 9.79
C ALA A 481 -15.27 -45.40 11.31
N ARG A 482 -14.69 -44.34 11.89
CA ARG A 482 -14.63 -44.16 13.34
C ARG A 482 -16.02 -43.88 13.91
N GLY A 483 -16.25 -44.34 15.14
CA GLY A 483 -17.54 -44.15 15.83
C GLY A 483 -17.66 -42.83 16.59
N ARG A 484 -16.53 -42.20 16.96
CA ARG A 484 -16.45 -40.94 17.73
C ARG A 484 -15.14 -40.21 17.44
N LEU A 485 -15.12 -38.91 17.70
CA LEU A 485 -13.95 -38.06 17.56
C LEU A 485 -13.29 -37.97 18.94
N ASP A 486 -12.43 -38.93 19.25
CA ASP A 486 -11.71 -39.07 20.52
C ASP A 486 -10.20 -38.82 20.36
N ASP A 487 -9.44 -39.01 21.45
CA ASP A 487 -7.99 -38.77 21.45
C ASP A 487 -7.25 -39.61 20.40
N ASP A 488 -7.68 -40.86 20.18
CA ASP A 488 -7.12 -41.72 19.14
C ASP A 488 -7.37 -41.16 17.73
N ALA A 489 -8.52 -40.51 17.51
CA ALA A 489 -8.82 -39.83 16.25
C ALA A 489 -8.00 -38.56 16.06
N LEU A 490 -7.77 -37.78 17.13
CA LEU A 490 -6.93 -36.59 17.11
C LEU A 490 -5.45 -36.93 16.85
N GLU A 491 -4.93 -38.00 17.48
CA GLU A 491 -3.58 -38.50 17.22
C GLU A 491 -3.42 -38.99 15.77
N ALA A 492 -4.44 -39.67 15.23
CA ALA A 492 -4.44 -40.07 13.83
C ALA A 492 -4.43 -38.86 12.89
N ALA A 493 -5.19 -37.82 13.21
CA ALA A 493 -5.21 -36.56 12.46
C ALA A 493 -3.84 -35.87 12.47
N LEU A 494 -3.21 -35.79 13.65
CA LEU A 494 -1.89 -35.20 13.83
C LEU A 494 -0.80 -36.01 13.09
N ALA A 495 -0.85 -37.33 13.16
CA ALA A 495 0.06 -38.20 12.41
C ALA A 495 -0.10 -38.01 10.90
N GLY A 496 -1.34 -37.88 10.42
CA GLY A 496 -1.66 -37.55 9.03
C GLY A 496 -1.08 -36.21 8.60
N ALA A 497 -1.25 -35.17 9.45
CA ALA A 497 -0.61 -33.88 9.24
C ALA A 497 0.92 -34.00 9.16
N ILE A 498 1.58 -34.64 10.14
CA ILE A 498 3.05 -34.80 10.16
C ILE A 498 3.56 -35.50 8.89
N ALA A 499 2.85 -36.51 8.38
CA ALA A 499 3.25 -37.25 7.19
C ALA A 499 3.40 -36.36 5.94
N THR A 500 2.65 -35.26 5.88
CA THR A 500 2.70 -34.28 4.77
C THR A 500 4.09 -33.67 4.57
N SER A 501 4.93 -33.63 5.61
CA SER A 501 6.31 -33.14 5.54
C SER A 501 7.18 -33.88 4.53
N THR A 502 6.83 -35.13 4.22
CA THR A 502 7.56 -35.96 3.26
C THR A 502 6.94 -35.97 1.86
N MET A 503 5.84 -35.24 1.66
CA MET A 503 5.05 -35.24 0.43
C MET A 503 5.36 -34.03 -0.45
N VAL A 504 5.32 -34.24 -1.77
CA VAL A 504 5.28 -33.16 -2.76
C VAL A 504 3.83 -32.75 -2.95
N GLY A 505 3.56 -31.45 -2.82
CA GLY A 505 2.21 -30.88 -2.98
C GLY A 505 1.66 -31.13 -4.39
N LYS A 506 0.42 -31.62 -4.47
CA LYS A 506 -0.29 -31.82 -5.75
C LYS A 506 -1.49 -30.92 -5.92
N ARG A 507 -1.91 -30.25 -4.84
CA ARG A 507 -3.07 -29.36 -4.77
C ARG A 507 -2.71 -28.10 -3.98
N GLY A 508 -3.54 -27.07 -4.13
CA GLY A 508 -3.32 -25.79 -3.44
C GLY A 508 -1.99 -25.11 -3.81
N ARG A 509 -1.57 -24.14 -3.00
CA ARG A 509 -0.34 -23.38 -3.23
C ARG A 509 0.94 -24.19 -3.05
N SER A 510 0.90 -25.27 -2.25
CA SER A 510 2.03 -26.19 -2.09
C SER A 510 2.44 -26.87 -3.40
N SER A 511 1.52 -27.01 -4.36
CA SER A 511 1.84 -27.52 -5.70
C SER A 511 2.76 -26.62 -6.54
N TYR A 512 2.78 -25.31 -6.27
CA TYR A 512 3.67 -24.35 -6.98
C TYR A 512 5.08 -24.30 -6.37
N VAL A 513 5.20 -24.63 -5.08
CA VAL A 513 6.48 -24.69 -4.36
C VAL A 513 7.27 -25.96 -4.73
N GLY A 514 6.56 -27.05 -5.03
CA GLY A 514 7.15 -28.31 -5.50
C GLY A 514 8.01 -28.98 -4.43
N GLU A 515 9.17 -29.52 -4.82
CA GLU A 515 10.07 -30.24 -3.91
C GLU A 515 10.63 -29.37 -2.76
N ARG A 516 10.60 -28.03 -2.91
CA ARG A 516 11.06 -27.11 -1.86
C ARG A 516 10.23 -27.18 -0.57
N ALA A 517 9.01 -27.70 -0.64
CA ALA A 517 8.13 -27.86 0.51
C ALA A 517 8.45 -29.12 1.34
N ILE A 518 9.28 -30.04 0.84
CA ILE A 518 9.70 -31.25 1.58
C ILE A 518 10.50 -30.84 2.82
N GLY A 519 10.23 -31.49 3.94
CA GLY A 519 10.81 -31.19 5.25
C GLY A 519 9.98 -30.21 6.08
N THR A 520 8.93 -29.62 5.50
CA THR A 520 7.99 -28.72 6.20
C THR A 520 6.63 -29.39 6.25
N THR A 521 6.00 -29.48 7.42
CA THR A 521 4.61 -29.99 7.55
C THR A 521 3.63 -29.05 6.85
N ASP A 522 2.55 -29.58 6.26
CA ASP A 522 1.49 -28.77 5.65
C ASP A 522 0.77 -27.95 6.73
N PRO A 523 0.77 -26.61 6.62
CA PRO A 523 0.16 -25.76 7.63
C PRO A 523 -1.37 -25.87 7.62
N GLY A 524 -1.99 -26.20 6.48
CA GLY A 524 -3.43 -26.44 6.39
C GLY A 524 -3.86 -27.69 7.14
N ALA A 525 -3.06 -28.76 7.09
CA ALA A 525 -3.28 -29.96 7.89
C ALA A 525 -3.15 -29.68 9.39
N LEU A 526 -2.14 -28.94 9.83
CA LEU A 526 -1.98 -28.57 11.25
C LEU A 526 -3.10 -27.64 11.74
N ALA A 527 -3.49 -26.63 10.95
CA ALA A 527 -4.58 -25.72 11.28
C ALA A 527 -5.90 -26.49 11.49
N VAL A 528 -6.19 -27.49 10.66
CA VAL A 528 -7.37 -28.35 10.85
C VAL A 528 -7.28 -29.14 12.16
N VAL A 529 -6.11 -29.67 12.50
CA VAL A 529 -5.93 -30.43 13.74
C VAL A 529 -6.18 -29.54 14.96
N ALA A 530 -5.68 -28.30 14.95
CA ALA A 530 -5.92 -27.33 16.02
C ALA A 530 -7.44 -27.09 16.24
N VAL A 531 -8.19 -26.89 15.16
CA VAL A 531 -9.65 -26.72 15.23
C VAL A 531 -10.35 -27.99 15.72
N LEU A 532 -9.94 -29.18 15.25
CA LEU A 532 -10.51 -30.45 15.72
C LEU A 532 -10.26 -30.68 17.21
N VAL A 533 -9.06 -30.39 17.71
CA VAL A 533 -8.74 -30.48 19.15
C VAL A 533 -9.71 -29.60 19.94
N ALA A 534 -9.90 -28.34 19.55
CA ALA A 534 -10.81 -27.43 20.24
C ALA A 534 -12.28 -27.89 20.23
N ILE A 535 -12.72 -28.52 19.13
CA ILE A 535 -14.07 -29.12 19.04
C ILE A 535 -14.21 -30.28 20.03
N VAL A 536 -13.21 -31.16 20.15
CA VAL A 536 -13.27 -32.29 21.09
C VAL A 536 -13.21 -31.79 22.54
N GLU A 537 -12.37 -30.80 22.84
CA GLU A 537 -12.36 -30.16 24.17
C GLU A 537 -13.75 -29.62 24.53
N ARG A 538 -14.47 -29.00 23.58
CA ARG A 538 -15.84 -28.54 23.80
C ARG A 538 -16.82 -29.66 24.08
N ILE A 539 -16.70 -30.79 23.38
CA ILE A 539 -17.58 -31.96 23.55
C ILE A 539 -17.39 -32.58 24.94
N ASP A 540 -16.15 -32.67 25.41
CA ASP A 540 -15.80 -33.31 26.69
C ASP A 540 -15.93 -32.38 27.91
N GLY A 541 -16.49 -31.17 27.75
CA GLY A 541 -16.68 -30.22 28.85
C GLY A 541 -15.41 -29.43 29.20
N ASP A 542 -14.69 -28.98 28.19
CA ASP A 542 -13.47 -28.16 28.25
C ASP A 542 -12.27 -28.86 28.94
N ILE A 543 -12.20 -30.19 28.86
CA ILE A 543 -11.02 -30.97 29.28
C ILE A 543 -9.85 -30.63 28.35
N ARG A 544 -8.88 -29.87 28.87
CA ARG A 544 -7.68 -29.42 28.12
C ARG A 544 -6.77 -30.59 27.75
N ARG A 545 -6.32 -30.60 26.50
CA ARG A 545 -5.42 -31.62 25.93
C ARG A 545 -4.01 -31.08 25.80
N ASP A 546 -3.39 -30.76 26.94
CA ASP A 546 -2.13 -30.02 27.01
C ASP A 546 -0.98 -30.70 26.23
N GLU A 547 -0.91 -32.04 26.24
CA GLU A 547 0.13 -32.78 25.51
C GLU A 547 -0.01 -32.64 23.98
N LEU A 548 -1.23 -32.77 23.45
CA LEU A 548 -1.52 -32.58 22.02
C LEU A 548 -1.29 -31.12 21.61
N ARG A 549 -1.73 -30.16 22.43
CA ARG A 549 -1.50 -28.73 22.20
C ARG A 549 -0.01 -28.39 22.18
N THR A 550 0.77 -28.96 23.10
CA THR A 550 2.23 -28.76 23.16
C THR A 550 2.88 -29.27 21.88
N ARG A 551 2.56 -30.51 21.45
CA ARG A 551 3.11 -31.08 20.21
C ARG A 551 2.70 -30.30 18.97
N LEU A 552 1.45 -29.82 18.92
CA LEU A 552 0.98 -28.98 17.81
C LEU A 552 1.74 -27.65 17.77
N ALA A 553 1.92 -27.00 18.92
CA ALA A 553 2.70 -25.77 19.02
C ALA A 553 4.15 -25.96 18.58
N GLU A 554 4.81 -27.05 19.00
CA GLU A 554 6.17 -27.40 18.56
C GLU A 554 6.26 -27.55 17.03
N LEU A 555 5.31 -28.27 16.41
CA LEU A 555 5.28 -28.48 14.96
C LEU A 555 5.00 -27.19 14.17
N VAL A 556 4.20 -26.29 14.72
CA VAL A 556 3.90 -25.00 14.11
C VAL A 556 5.09 -24.05 14.23
N GLN A 557 5.81 -24.08 15.35
CA GLN A 557 7.01 -23.24 15.56
C GLN A 557 8.21 -23.68 14.70
N GLY A 558 8.24 -24.95 14.27
CA GLY A 558 9.18 -25.46 13.27
C GLY A 558 10.43 -26.08 13.86
#